data_AF-M0D0G9-F1
#
_entry.id   AF-M0D0G9-F1
#
_cell.length_a   1.000
_cell.length_b   1.000
_cell.length_c   1.000
_cell.angle_alpha   90.00
_cell.angle_beta   90.00
_cell.angle_gamma   90.00
#
_symmetry.space_group_name_H-M   'P 1'
#
loop_
_entity.id
_entity.type
_entity.pdbx_description
1 polymer ?
#
loop_
_entity_poly.entity_id
_entity_poly.type
_entity_poly.pdbx_seq_one_letter_code
_entity_poly.pdbx_strand_id
1 'polypeptide(L)'
;MDTAQICTAIKSFCDELAVRAPEEIEPLLIGHKDRIRGRDLDQSPERFVSENLVWPVLRAVDVDFITEAILHGCNGRADFLIRNTSEQVLGECKPLNHYEKAVKDLREYLSHRTTEAEYGIATDGINWVFFREPDDRRRRVQMLEYHSFRHAMFNYWMNKGTVSPNLEGHYIHWKSSVCRKYGEPNSLRSIEVQQSAQIFASKFRPQNLDKQLQPGSFDRTLDDFQGEQSKTQRENWGLSDFF
;
A
#
# COMPACT_ATOMS: atom_id res chain seq x y z
N MET A 1 -6.71 6.10 18.69
CA MET A 1 -7.15 6.36 17.29
C MET A 1 -6.96 7.83 16.99
N ASP A 2 -5.93 8.16 16.22
CA ASP A 2 -5.75 9.53 15.81
C ASP A 2 -5.67 9.64 14.28
N THR A 3 -6.82 9.48 13.63
CA THR A 3 -6.94 9.80 12.20
C THR A 3 -6.47 11.23 11.90
N ALA A 4 -6.53 12.14 12.87
CA ALA A 4 -5.99 13.48 12.70
C ALA A 4 -4.45 13.45 12.61
N GLN A 5 -3.74 12.56 13.32
CA GLN A 5 -2.29 12.35 13.12
C GLN A 5 -1.95 11.84 11.72
N ILE A 6 -2.74 10.92 11.15
CA ILE A 6 -2.54 10.49 9.76
C ILE A 6 -2.74 11.68 8.81
N CYS A 7 -3.78 12.49 9.03
CA CYS A 7 -4.00 13.70 8.24
C CYS A 7 -2.83 14.68 8.36
N THR A 8 -2.30 14.87 9.57
CA THR A 8 -1.14 15.74 9.82
C THR A 8 0.09 15.21 9.09
N ALA A 9 0.34 13.89 9.12
CA ALA A 9 1.45 13.28 8.39
C ALA A 9 1.34 13.53 6.87
N ILE A 10 0.16 13.27 6.28
CA ILE A 10 -0.08 13.49 4.84
C ILE A 10 0.12 14.97 4.49
N LYS A 11 -0.48 15.89 5.24
CA LYS A 11 -0.40 17.34 4.96
C LYS A 11 1.02 17.88 5.12
N SER A 12 1.71 17.48 6.19
CA SER A 12 3.10 17.91 6.44
C SER A 12 4.03 17.40 5.35
N PHE A 13 3.88 16.15 4.92
CA PHE A 13 4.61 15.61 3.77
C PHE A 13 4.33 16.39 2.49
N CYS A 14 3.05 16.69 2.21
CA CYS A 14 2.66 17.47 1.04
C CYS A 14 3.25 18.89 1.04
N ASP A 15 3.23 19.57 2.18
CA ASP A 15 3.81 20.91 2.34
C ASP A 15 5.33 20.86 2.17
N GLU A 16 6.02 19.90 2.81
CA GLU A 16 7.47 19.75 2.73
C GLU A 16 7.93 19.43 1.30
N LEU A 17 7.23 18.52 0.62
CA LEU A 17 7.55 18.18 -0.76
C LEU A 17 7.31 19.36 -1.70
N ALA A 18 6.27 20.17 -1.45
CA ALA A 18 6.00 21.35 -2.27
C ALA A 18 7.04 22.46 -2.09
N VAL A 19 7.69 22.53 -0.93
CA VAL A 19 8.82 23.45 -0.70
C VAL A 19 10.07 22.96 -1.43
N ARG A 20 10.38 21.66 -1.32
CA ARG A 20 11.66 21.10 -1.81
C ARG A 20 11.65 20.78 -3.31
N ALA A 21 10.54 20.31 -3.85
CA ALA A 21 10.41 19.87 -5.24
C ALA A 21 9.09 20.34 -5.90
N PRO A 22 8.81 21.65 -5.95
CA PRO A 22 7.53 22.19 -6.43
C PRO A 22 7.19 21.77 -7.87
N GLU A 23 8.18 21.75 -8.76
CA GLU A 23 8.01 21.41 -10.19
C GLU A 23 7.66 19.93 -10.42
N GLU A 24 7.81 19.09 -9.38
CA GLU A 24 7.68 17.65 -9.49
C GLU A 24 6.35 17.10 -8.92
N ILE A 25 5.51 17.95 -8.34
CA ILE A 25 4.23 17.54 -7.74
C ILE A 25 3.25 17.01 -8.80
N GLU A 26 3.03 17.74 -9.88
CA GLU A 26 2.12 17.30 -10.95
C GLU A 26 2.61 16.02 -11.63
N PRO A 27 3.89 15.93 -12.09
CA PRO A 27 4.44 14.67 -12.61
C PRO A 27 4.33 13.50 -11.62
N LEU A 28 4.56 13.75 -10.33
CA LEU A 28 4.42 12.75 -9.28
C LEU A 28 2.99 12.20 -9.23
N LEU A 29 1.98 13.08 -9.26
CA LEU A 29 0.56 12.72 -9.17
C LEU A 29 0.09 11.86 -10.35
N ILE A 30 0.57 12.15 -11.56
CA ILE A 30 0.34 11.30 -12.74
C ILE A 30 1.36 10.16 -12.88
N GLY A 31 2.07 9.88 -11.78
CA GLY A 31 2.82 8.65 -11.55
C GLY A 31 4.24 8.60 -12.14
N HIS A 32 4.79 9.70 -12.64
CA HIS A 32 6.16 9.73 -13.15
C HIS A 32 7.16 9.28 -12.08
N LYS A 33 8.10 8.43 -12.48
CA LYS A 33 9.13 7.83 -11.62
C LYS A 33 10.45 8.57 -11.78
N ASP A 34 11.33 8.48 -10.79
CA ASP A 34 12.73 8.96 -10.82
C ASP A 34 12.95 10.45 -11.12
N ARG A 35 11.90 11.29 -10.99
CA ARG A 35 12.02 12.73 -11.23
C ARG A 35 12.50 13.51 -10.01
N ILE A 36 12.02 13.15 -8.82
CA ILE A 36 12.46 13.73 -7.55
C ILE A 36 13.77 13.04 -7.14
N ARG A 37 14.87 13.80 -7.12
CA ARG A 37 16.22 13.31 -6.86
C ARG A 37 16.72 13.80 -5.51
N GLY A 38 17.79 13.18 -5.03
CA GLY A 38 18.32 13.52 -3.70
C GLY A 38 18.82 14.96 -3.59
N ARG A 39 19.27 15.57 -4.69
CA ARG A 39 19.63 16.99 -4.74
C ARG A 39 18.43 17.94 -4.57
N ASP A 40 17.23 17.48 -4.89
CA ASP A 40 16.01 18.28 -4.76
C ASP A 40 15.49 18.19 -3.31
N LEU A 41 15.87 17.14 -2.58
CA LEU A 41 15.37 16.84 -1.22
C LEU A 41 16.41 17.03 -0.11
N ASP A 42 17.66 17.34 -0.45
CA ASP A 42 18.83 17.35 0.45
C ASP A 42 19.08 16.02 1.20
N GLN A 43 18.51 14.92 0.69
CA GLN A 43 18.67 13.55 1.21
C GLN A 43 18.19 12.53 0.18
N SER A 44 18.41 11.23 0.40
CA SER A 44 17.90 10.23 -0.55
C SER A 44 16.37 10.27 -0.63
N PRO A 45 15.76 10.11 -1.83
CA PRO A 45 14.30 10.10 -1.97
C PRO A 45 13.60 9.03 -1.11
N GLU A 46 14.23 7.86 -0.96
CA GLU A 46 13.71 6.78 -0.11
C GLU A 46 13.65 7.22 1.35
N ARG A 47 14.77 7.75 1.89
CA ARG A 47 14.82 8.27 3.25
C ARG A 47 13.82 9.39 3.49
N PHE A 48 13.65 10.29 2.51
CA PHE A 48 12.65 11.35 2.57
C PHE A 48 11.24 10.83 2.74
N VAL A 49 10.85 9.84 1.93
CA VAL A 49 9.54 9.20 2.03
C VAL A 49 9.38 8.50 3.39
N SER A 50 10.39 7.75 3.82
CA SER A 50 10.36 7.01 5.07
C SER A 50 10.15 7.95 6.27
N GLU A 51 10.99 8.98 6.39
CA GLU A 51 11.00 9.89 7.54
C GLU A 51 9.81 10.84 7.59
N ASN A 52 9.37 11.36 6.43
CA ASN A 52 8.33 12.40 6.37
C ASN A 52 6.92 11.84 6.17
N LEU A 53 6.76 10.58 5.78
CA LEU A 53 5.43 10.00 5.53
C LEU A 53 5.24 8.62 6.15
N VAL A 54 6.09 7.63 5.82
CA VAL A 54 5.87 6.23 6.25
C VAL A 54 5.92 6.09 7.77
N TRP A 55 7.01 6.53 8.41
CA TRP A 55 7.14 6.41 9.87
C TRP A 55 6.08 7.22 10.64
N PRO A 56 5.77 8.48 10.27
CA PRO A 56 4.65 9.21 10.86
C PRO A 56 3.30 8.47 10.72
N VAL A 57 3.00 7.91 9.55
CA VAL A 57 1.75 7.18 9.30
C VAL A 57 1.68 5.89 10.13
N LEU A 58 2.76 5.09 10.19
CA LEU A 58 2.81 3.88 11.01
C LEU A 58 2.59 4.19 12.49
N ARG A 59 3.26 5.23 13.02
CA ARG A 59 3.03 5.68 14.40
C ARG A 59 1.58 6.10 14.63
N ALA A 60 0.96 6.79 13.69
CA ALA A 60 -0.43 7.27 13.81
C ALA A 60 -1.48 6.15 13.79
N VAL A 61 -1.15 4.97 13.23
CA VAL A 61 -2.01 3.78 13.29
C VAL A 61 -1.62 2.81 14.41
N ASP A 62 -0.83 3.27 15.38
CA ASP A 62 -0.38 2.50 16.54
C ASP A 62 0.37 1.21 16.15
N VAL A 63 1.07 1.22 15.01
CA VAL A 63 1.97 0.12 14.60
C VAL A 63 3.27 0.24 15.38
N ASP A 64 3.62 -0.84 16.09
CA ASP A 64 4.93 -0.97 16.73
C ASP A 64 5.91 -1.59 15.73
N PHE A 65 6.88 -0.81 15.28
CA PHE A 65 7.86 -1.25 14.30
C PHE A 65 9.29 -0.94 14.75
N ILE A 66 10.22 -1.78 14.31
CA ILE A 66 11.65 -1.52 14.37
C ILE A 66 12.18 -1.30 12.96
N THR A 67 13.10 -0.35 12.82
CA THR A 67 13.76 -0.05 11.54
C THR A 67 15.05 -0.85 11.38
N GLU A 68 15.57 -0.91 10.15
CA GLU A 68 16.84 -1.57 9.80
C GLU A 68 18.00 -1.29 10.77
N ALA A 69 18.14 -0.04 11.24
CA ALA A 69 19.17 0.38 12.19
C ALA A 69 19.23 -0.46 13.49
N ILE A 70 18.13 -1.14 13.87
CA ILE A 70 18.00 -1.98 15.07
C ILE A 70 17.99 -3.49 14.72
N LEU A 71 17.79 -3.87 13.46
CA LEU A 71 17.57 -5.25 12.96
C LEU A 71 18.87 -6.08 12.80
N HIS A 72 19.91 -5.82 13.60
CA HIS A 72 21.19 -6.56 13.60
C HIS A 72 21.05 -8.03 14.09
N GLY A 73 20.26 -8.83 13.38
CA GLY A 73 19.95 -10.23 13.64
C GLY A 73 19.16 -10.92 12.52
N CYS A 74 18.54 -10.17 11.60
CA CYS A 74 17.76 -10.70 10.46
C CYS A 74 18.39 -10.33 9.08
N ASN A 75 19.71 -10.43 8.95
CA ASN A 75 20.45 -10.15 7.70
C ASN A 75 20.21 -8.76 7.04
N GLY A 76 19.61 -7.78 7.74
CA GLY A 76 19.53 -6.37 7.30
C GLY A 76 18.88 -6.14 5.94
N ARG A 77 17.78 -6.83 5.61
CA ARG A 77 17.19 -6.76 4.27
C ARG A 77 15.94 -5.92 4.13
N ALA A 78 15.06 -5.89 5.12
CA ALA A 78 13.83 -5.12 5.09
C ALA A 78 13.97 -3.81 5.87
N ASP A 79 13.38 -2.73 5.38
CA ASP A 79 13.44 -1.42 6.01
C ASP A 79 12.82 -1.38 7.41
N PHE A 80 11.77 -2.16 7.64
CA PHE A 80 11.13 -2.29 8.96
C PHE A 80 10.50 -3.66 9.22
N LEU A 81 10.27 -3.96 10.51
CA LEU A 81 9.52 -5.13 10.99
C LEU A 81 8.43 -4.66 11.95
N ILE A 82 7.18 -5.09 11.73
CA ILE A 82 6.07 -4.87 12.65
C ILE A 82 6.06 -5.97 13.72
N ARG A 83 5.87 -5.58 14.98
CA ARG A 83 5.99 -6.46 16.16
C ARG A 83 4.70 -6.70 16.92
N ASN A 84 3.67 -5.87 16.70
CA ASN A 84 2.41 -5.94 17.43
C ASN A 84 1.27 -6.59 16.63
N THR A 85 1.62 -7.54 15.77
CA THR A 85 0.72 -8.43 15.03
C THR A 85 0.95 -9.89 15.46
N SER A 86 0.01 -10.78 15.16
CA SER A 86 0.11 -12.21 15.50
C SER A 86 1.21 -12.94 14.74
N GLU A 87 1.56 -12.44 13.54
CA GLU A 87 2.65 -12.93 12.70
C GLU A 87 3.67 -11.82 12.45
N GLN A 88 4.90 -12.18 12.10
CA GLN A 88 5.90 -11.21 11.64
C GLN A 88 5.49 -10.63 10.28
N VAL A 89 5.44 -9.29 10.19
CA VAL A 89 5.20 -8.58 8.94
C VAL A 89 6.42 -7.74 8.59
N LEU A 90 7.10 -8.12 7.50
CA LEU A 90 8.23 -7.36 6.96
C LEU A 90 7.74 -6.16 6.18
N GLY A 91 8.48 -5.06 6.23
CA GLY A 91 8.14 -3.81 5.60
C GLY A 91 9.27 -3.29 4.72
N GLU A 92 8.92 -2.88 3.51
CA GLU A 92 9.86 -2.33 2.52
C GLU A 92 9.29 -1.04 1.94
N CYS A 93 10.14 -0.02 1.92
CA CYS A 93 9.87 1.31 1.45
C CYS A 93 10.75 1.62 0.23
N LYS A 94 10.18 2.32 -0.75
CA LYS A 94 10.92 2.82 -1.91
C LYS A 94 10.61 4.30 -2.16
N PRO A 95 11.37 4.97 -3.04
CA PRO A 95 11.02 6.30 -3.50
C PRO A 95 9.61 6.36 -4.08
N LEU A 96 9.04 7.55 -4.10
CA LEU A 96 7.70 7.83 -4.61
C LEU A 96 7.46 7.19 -6.00
N ASN A 97 6.32 6.54 -6.18
CA ASN A 97 5.93 5.78 -7.38
C ASN A 97 6.71 4.47 -7.63
N HIS A 98 7.49 3.96 -6.66
CA HIS A 98 8.24 2.70 -6.77
C HIS A 98 7.75 1.58 -5.85
N TYR A 99 6.50 1.59 -5.35
CA TYR A 99 6.01 0.48 -4.50
C TYR A 99 6.10 -0.90 -5.17
N GLU A 100 6.02 -0.99 -6.51
CA GLU A 100 6.19 -2.26 -7.25
C GLU A 100 7.59 -2.86 -7.06
N LYS A 101 8.61 -2.00 -6.88
CA LYS A 101 9.97 -2.43 -6.54
C LYS A 101 10.01 -2.92 -5.08
N ALA A 102 9.33 -2.24 -4.16
CA ALA A 102 9.19 -2.70 -2.78
C ALA A 102 8.53 -4.09 -2.71
N VAL A 103 7.49 -4.33 -3.52
CA VAL A 103 6.88 -5.66 -3.65
C VAL A 103 7.93 -6.66 -4.13
N LYS A 104 8.64 -6.37 -5.21
CA LYS A 104 9.66 -7.28 -5.76
C LYS A 104 10.72 -7.64 -4.71
N ASP A 105 11.29 -6.64 -4.04
CA ASP A 105 12.36 -6.83 -3.07
C ASP A 105 11.86 -7.66 -1.87
N LEU A 106 10.66 -7.38 -1.34
CA LEU A 106 10.06 -8.21 -0.28
C LEU A 106 9.80 -9.66 -0.69
N ARG A 107 9.37 -9.91 -1.93
CA ARG A 107 9.18 -11.29 -2.41
C ARG A 107 10.48 -12.08 -2.37
N GLU A 108 11.59 -11.44 -2.74
CA GLU A 108 12.92 -12.06 -2.65
C GLU A 108 13.27 -12.38 -1.19
N TYR A 109 12.87 -11.54 -0.23
CA TYR A 109 13.10 -11.75 1.20
C TYR A 109 12.23 -12.85 1.81
N LEU A 110 10.92 -12.81 1.57
CA LEU A 110 9.95 -13.80 2.08
C LEU A 110 10.20 -15.19 1.49
N SER A 111 10.71 -15.26 0.26
CA SER A 111 11.08 -16.55 -0.36
C SER A 111 12.43 -17.11 0.11
N HIS A 112 13.16 -16.42 0.98
CA HIS A 112 14.42 -16.91 1.50
C HIS A 112 14.18 -18.01 2.55
N ARG A 113 14.92 -19.13 2.46
CA ARG A 113 14.69 -20.33 3.29
C ARG A 113 14.84 -20.11 4.80
N THR A 114 15.44 -19.00 5.20
CA THR A 114 15.71 -18.63 6.59
C THR A 114 14.78 -17.53 7.09
N THR A 115 13.86 -17.06 6.25
CA THR A 115 12.86 -16.05 6.64
C THR A 115 11.64 -16.79 7.17
N GLU A 116 11.27 -16.49 8.41
CA GLU A 116 10.08 -17.07 9.06
C GLU A 116 8.81 -16.28 8.76
N ALA A 117 8.95 -15.03 8.29
CA ALA A 117 7.82 -14.19 7.90
C ALA A 117 7.21 -14.64 6.56
N GLU A 118 5.88 -14.72 6.51
CA GLU A 118 5.12 -14.99 5.28
C GLU A 118 4.46 -13.73 4.68
N TYR A 119 4.44 -12.65 5.45
CA TYR A 119 3.66 -11.45 5.18
C TYR A 119 4.54 -10.22 4.99
N GLY A 120 4.13 -9.35 4.07
CA GLY A 120 4.88 -8.15 3.71
C GLY A 120 3.99 -6.91 3.50
N ILE A 121 4.50 -5.75 3.90
CA ILE A 121 3.97 -4.43 3.51
C ILE A 121 4.98 -3.75 2.60
N ALA A 122 4.62 -3.61 1.33
CA ALA A 122 5.37 -2.83 0.35
C ALA A 122 4.77 -1.43 0.21
N THR A 123 5.61 -0.40 0.27
CA THR A 123 5.14 0.99 0.16
C THR A 123 6.13 1.91 -0.57
N ASP A 124 5.60 2.98 -1.14
CA ASP A 124 6.35 4.18 -1.55
C ASP A 124 5.85 5.44 -0.83
N GLY A 125 5.21 5.25 0.34
CA GLY A 125 4.52 6.29 1.10
C GLY A 125 3.15 6.66 0.52
N ILE A 126 3.01 6.74 -0.81
CA ILE A 126 1.73 7.02 -1.46
C ILE A 126 0.87 5.77 -1.49
N ASN A 127 1.41 4.66 -1.97
CA ASN A 127 0.75 3.38 -2.13
C ASN A 127 1.22 2.43 -1.04
N TRP A 128 0.28 1.66 -0.50
CA TRP A 128 0.50 0.70 0.56
C TRP A 128 -0.12 -0.63 0.16
N VAL A 129 0.70 -1.66 0.08
CA VAL A 129 0.32 -3.00 -0.34
C VAL A 129 0.65 -3.97 0.78
N PHE A 130 -0.37 -4.54 1.41
CA PHE A 130 -0.20 -5.65 2.33
C PHE A 130 -0.46 -6.96 1.59
N PHE A 131 0.45 -7.92 1.69
CA PHE A 131 0.36 -9.17 0.94
C PHE A 131 1.00 -10.35 1.67
N ARG A 132 0.63 -11.55 1.22
CA ARG A 132 1.26 -12.82 1.58
C ARG A 132 2.02 -13.39 0.38
N GLU A 133 3.22 -13.91 0.59
CA GLU A 133 3.91 -14.67 -0.46
C GLU A 133 3.26 -16.06 -0.59
N PRO A 134 2.88 -16.50 -1.80
CA PRO A 134 2.31 -17.83 -1.99
C PRO A 134 3.36 -18.94 -1.81
N ASP A 135 2.92 -20.11 -1.37
CA ASP A 135 3.77 -21.31 -1.28
C ASP A 135 4.39 -21.69 -2.65
N ASP A 136 3.61 -21.52 -3.73
CA ASP A 136 4.07 -21.67 -5.10
C ASP A 136 4.59 -20.33 -5.66
N ARG A 137 5.92 -20.23 -5.76
CA ARG A 137 6.65 -19.05 -6.25
C ARG A 137 6.31 -18.64 -7.69
N ARG A 138 5.69 -19.51 -8.48
CA ARG A 138 5.20 -19.17 -9.83
C ARG A 138 3.94 -18.33 -9.79
N ARG A 139 3.23 -18.31 -8.65
CA ARG A 139 2.02 -17.53 -8.45
C ARG A 139 2.38 -16.07 -8.13
N ARG A 140 1.41 -15.19 -8.38
CA ARG A 140 1.50 -13.78 -7.99
C ARG A 140 1.28 -13.67 -6.48
N VAL A 141 1.86 -12.63 -5.87
CA VAL A 141 1.57 -12.30 -4.47
C VAL A 141 0.08 -12.22 -4.21
N GLN A 142 -0.33 -12.78 -3.08
CA GLN A 142 -1.69 -12.63 -2.60
C GLN A 142 -1.79 -11.31 -1.85
N MET A 143 -2.16 -10.25 -2.57
CA MET A 143 -2.45 -8.97 -1.93
C MET A 143 -3.72 -9.07 -1.09
N LEU A 144 -3.59 -8.71 0.19
CA LEU A 144 -4.59 -8.79 1.24
C LEU A 144 -5.29 -7.43 1.42
N GLU A 145 -4.50 -6.35 1.44
CA GLU A 145 -5.02 -4.98 1.54
C GLU A 145 -4.25 -4.01 0.63
N TYR A 146 -4.95 -2.96 0.22
CA TYR A 146 -4.39 -1.85 -0.57
C TYR A 146 -4.95 -0.51 -0.11
N HIS A 147 -4.09 0.51 -0.12
CA HIS A 147 -4.51 1.91 -0.02
C HIS A 147 -3.58 2.82 -0.81
N SER A 148 -4.12 3.91 -1.35
CA SER A 148 -3.35 4.98 -1.96
C SER A 148 -3.76 6.34 -1.39
N PHE A 149 -2.80 7.09 -0.86
CA PHE A 149 -3.02 8.48 -0.43
C PHE A 149 -3.02 9.48 -1.59
N ARG A 150 -2.79 9.02 -2.84
CA ARG A 150 -2.63 9.90 -4.00
C ARG A 150 -3.79 10.87 -4.21
N HIS A 151 -5.02 10.37 -4.10
CA HIS A 151 -6.24 11.16 -4.26
C HIS A 151 -6.39 12.24 -3.18
N ALA A 152 -5.99 11.90 -1.94
CA ALA A 152 -5.96 12.84 -0.82
C ALA A 152 -4.87 13.91 -0.99
N MET A 153 -3.68 13.51 -1.45
CA MET A 153 -2.59 14.45 -1.73
C MET A 153 -2.98 15.41 -2.87
N PHE A 154 -3.63 14.90 -3.92
CA PHE A 154 -4.17 15.73 -5.01
C PHE A 154 -5.18 16.75 -4.51
N ASN A 155 -6.19 16.31 -3.75
CA ASN A 155 -7.18 17.21 -3.15
C ASN A 155 -6.51 18.30 -2.29
N TYR A 156 -5.53 17.92 -1.47
CA TYR A 156 -4.82 18.87 -0.62
C TYR A 156 -4.02 19.91 -1.42
N TRP A 157 -3.21 19.48 -2.38
CA TRP A 157 -2.43 20.40 -3.22
C TRP A 157 -3.31 21.26 -4.12
N MET A 158 -4.42 20.72 -4.62
CA MET A 158 -5.42 21.50 -5.37
C MET A 158 -6.03 22.60 -4.51
N ASN A 159 -6.44 22.29 -3.28
CA ASN A 159 -7.00 23.26 -2.33
C ASN A 159 -5.98 24.33 -1.90
N LYS A 160 -4.68 24.03 -1.95
CA LYS A 160 -3.58 24.97 -1.72
C LYS A 160 -3.24 25.84 -2.94
N GLY A 161 -3.79 25.53 -4.11
CA GLY A 161 -3.42 26.17 -5.36
C GLY A 161 -2.04 25.76 -5.90
N THR A 162 -1.49 24.65 -5.40
CA THR A 162 -0.19 24.11 -5.82
C THR A 162 -0.29 23.25 -7.08
N VAL A 163 -1.46 22.66 -7.33
CA VAL A 163 -1.74 21.80 -8.49
C VAL A 163 -2.97 22.31 -9.22
N SER A 164 -2.95 22.23 -10.54
CA SER A 164 -4.10 22.61 -11.36
C SER A 164 -5.28 21.65 -11.16
N PRO A 165 -6.52 22.15 -10.94
CA PRO A 165 -7.71 21.30 -10.84
C PRO A 165 -7.99 20.52 -12.13
N ASN A 166 -7.45 20.97 -13.27
CA ASN A 166 -7.57 20.26 -14.56
C ASN A 166 -6.87 18.91 -14.57
N LEU A 167 -6.01 18.60 -13.58
CA LEU A 167 -5.45 17.26 -13.41
C LEU A 167 -6.48 16.22 -12.97
N GLU A 168 -7.65 16.62 -12.45
CA GLU A 168 -8.71 15.67 -12.15
C GLU A 168 -9.11 14.90 -13.43
N GLY A 169 -9.31 13.58 -13.29
CA GLY A 169 -9.58 12.69 -14.41
C GLY A 169 -8.34 12.24 -15.20
N HIS A 170 -7.15 12.83 -14.99
CA HIS A 170 -5.93 12.37 -15.67
C HIS A 170 -5.52 10.96 -15.21
N TYR A 171 -5.02 10.15 -16.14
CA TYR A 171 -4.58 8.79 -15.84
C TYR A 171 -3.28 8.79 -15.02
N ILE A 172 -3.27 8.04 -13.92
CA ILE A 172 -2.16 7.98 -12.96
C ILE A 172 -1.03 7.03 -13.41
N HIS A 173 -1.36 6.04 -14.26
CA HIS A 173 -0.49 5.30 -15.18
C HIS A 173 -1.24 4.07 -15.68
N TRP A 174 -1.10 3.77 -16.97
CA TRP A 174 -1.86 2.76 -17.69
C TRP A 174 -1.49 1.29 -17.37
N LYS A 175 -0.47 1.04 -16.55
CA LYS A 175 0.17 -0.29 -16.41
C LYS A 175 0.14 -0.93 -15.03
N SER A 176 -0.25 -0.22 -13.97
CA SER A 176 -0.26 -0.86 -12.65
C SER A 176 -1.24 -2.03 -12.63
N SER A 177 -0.71 -3.23 -12.39
CA SER A 177 -1.51 -4.43 -12.22
C SER A 177 -2.37 -4.38 -10.96
N VAL A 178 -2.07 -3.47 -10.03
CA VAL A 178 -2.79 -3.26 -8.78
C VAL A 178 -4.11 -2.55 -9.00
N CYS A 179 -4.13 -1.46 -9.78
CA CYS A 179 -5.37 -0.74 -10.11
C CYS A 179 -6.44 -1.65 -10.74
N ARG A 180 -6.02 -2.56 -11.63
CA ARG A 180 -6.92 -3.50 -12.30
C ARG A 180 -7.52 -4.55 -11.35
N LYS A 181 -6.80 -4.95 -10.29
CA LYS A 181 -7.22 -6.03 -9.40
C LYS A 181 -8.15 -5.56 -8.27
N TYR A 182 -8.02 -4.30 -7.82
CA TYR A 182 -8.77 -3.77 -6.67
C TYR A 182 -9.79 -2.69 -7.02
N GLY A 183 -10.06 -2.46 -8.31
CA GLY A 183 -11.09 -1.52 -8.75
C GLY A 183 -10.76 -0.06 -8.44
N GLU A 184 -9.49 0.24 -8.14
CA GLU A 184 -9.04 1.60 -7.88
C GLU A 184 -9.14 2.42 -9.16
N PRO A 185 -9.62 3.68 -9.07
CA PRO A 185 -9.64 4.59 -10.19
C PRO A 185 -8.28 4.65 -10.86
N ASN A 186 -8.24 4.37 -12.15
CA ASN A 186 -7.05 4.60 -12.97
C ASN A 186 -6.86 6.10 -13.28
N SER A 187 -7.85 6.93 -12.95
CA SER A 187 -7.85 8.37 -13.08
C SER A 187 -7.79 9.08 -11.73
N LEU A 188 -7.08 10.20 -11.69
CA LEU A 188 -6.98 11.06 -10.52
C LEU A 188 -8.34 11.64 -10.16
N ARG A 189 -8.60 11.75 -8.86
CA ARG A 189 -9.87 12.19 -8.28
C ARG A 189 -9.59 12.89 -6.97
N SER A 190 -10.41 13.87 -6.66
CA SER A 190 -10.40 14.55 -5.37
C SER A 190 -11.03 13.66 -4.29
N ILE A 191 -10.26 13.30 -3.25
CA ILE A 191 -10.77 12.64 -2.04
C ILE A 191 -10.27 13.43 -0.84
N GLU A 192 -11.14 13.68 0.14
CA GLU A 192 -10.73 14.40 1.35
C GLU A 192 -9.66 13.64 2.13
N VAL A 193 -8.64 14.36 2.62
CA VAL A 193 -7.54 13.75 3.41
C VAL A 193 -8.07 12.95 4.60
N GLN A 194 -9.09 13.49 5.27
CA GLN A 194 -9.75 12.83 6.40
C GLN A 194 -10.38 11.50 6.00
N GLN A 195 -11.06 11.44 4.85
CA GLN A 195 -11.69 10.23 4.35
C GLN A 195 -10.64 9.17 4.02
N SER A 196 -9.57 9.56 3.30
CA SER A 196 -8.47 8.65 2.96
C SER A 196 -7.79 8.10 4.21
N ALA A 197 -7.54 8.95 5.21
CA ALA A 197 -6.95 8.56 6.49
C ALA A 197 -7.83 7.58 7.28
N GLN A 198 -9.17 7.73 7.24
CA GLN A 198 -10.09 6.79 7.85
C GLN A 198 -10.02 5.42 7.19
N ILE A 199 -10.02 5.38 5.85
CA ILE A 199 -9.91 4.13 5.06
C ILE A 199 -8.57 3.44 5.35
N PHE A 200 -7.47 4.20 5.41
CA PHE A 200 -6.17 3.63 5.75
C PHE A 200 -6.19 3.02 7.15
N ALA A 201 -6.67 3.76 8.16
CA ALA A 201 -6.74 3.27 9.53
C ALA A 201 -7.64 2.03 9.69
N SER A 202 -8.72 1.91 8.91
CA SER A 202 -9.57 0.72 8.94
C SER A 202 -8.91 -0.53 8.35
N LYS A 203 -7.82 -0.38 7.58
CA LYS A 203 -7.10 -1.47 6.92
C LYS A 203 -5.78 -1.82 7.59
N PHE A 204 -4.96 -0.81 7.91
CA PHE A 204 -3.54 -0.99 8.26
C PHE A 204 -3.23 -0.89 9.76
N ARG A 205 -4.24 -0.94 10.63
CA ARG A 205 -4.02 -1.11 12.07
C ARG A 205 -3.60 -2.53 12.40
N PRO A 206 -2.80 -2.77 13.46
CA PRO A 206 -2.38 -4.12 13.84
C PRO A 206 -3.56 -5.10 13.98
N GLN A 207 -4.62 -4.70 14.68
CA GLN A 207 -5.85 -5.49 14.85
C GLN A 207 -6.57 -5.85 13.53
N ASN A 208 -6.42 -5.02 12.50
CA ASN A 208 -7.03 -5.24 11.19
C ASN A 208 -6.11 -6.05 10.27
N LEU A 209 -4.79 -5.87 10.40
CA LEU A 209 -3.80 -6.75 9.77
C LEU A 209 -3.98 -8.18 10.30
N ASP A 210 -4.09 -8.38 11.61
CA ASP A 210 -4.28 -9.68 12.27
C ASP A 210 -5.48 -10.47 11.78
N LYS A 211 -6.56 -9.80 11.36
CA LYS A 211 -7.73 -10.44 10.76
C LYS A 211 -7.39 -11.16 9.46
N GLN A 212 -6.39 -10.68 8.74
CA GLN A 212 -5.90 -11.26 7.48
C GLN A 212 -4.78 -12.29 7.71
N LEU A 213 -4.19 -12.35 8.91
CA LEU A 213 -3.07 -13.24 9.26
C LEU A 213 -3.51 -14.64 9.70
N GLN A 214 -4.82 -14.91 9.80
CA GLN A 214 -5.34 -16.19 10.30
C GLN A 214 -5.15 -17.34 9.29
N PRO A 215 -4.49 -18.46 9.68
CA PRO A 215 -4.36 -19.66 8.86
C PRO A 215 -5.74 -20.21 8.45
N GLY A 216 -5.91 -20.57 7.17
CA GLY A 216 -7.14 -21.16 6.64
C GLY A 216 -8.21 -20.18 6.14
N SER A 217 -8.03 -18.87 6.28
CA SER A 217 -8.94 -17.87 5.69
C SER A 217 -8.87 -17.79 4.14
N PHE A 218 -7.81 -18.36 3.55
CA PHE A 218 -7.54 -18.27 2.12
C PHE A 218 -7.21 -19.58 1.42
N ASP A 219 -7.42 -20.73 2.07
CA ASP A 219 -7.39 -22.06 1.44
C ASP A 219 -8.67 -22.34 0.62
N ARG A 220 -9.24 -21.29 0.01
CA ARG A 220 -10.21 -21.50 -1.06
C ARG A 220 -9.44 -21.74 -2.35
N THR A 221 -9.44 -22.98 -2.77
CA THR A 221 -9.05 -23.38 -4.11
C THR A 221 -10.00 -22.76 -5.15
N LEU A 222 -9.55 -22.65 -6.41
CA LEU A 222 -10.40 -22.17 -7.51
C LEU A 222 -11.70 -22.98 -7.66
N ASP A 223 -11.70 -24.23 -7.18
CA ASP A 223 -12.84 -25.13 -7.13
C ASP A 223 -13.93 -24.67 -6.13
N ASP A 224 -13.55 -23.99 -5.05
CA ASP A 224 -14.48 -23.47 -4.05
C ASP A 224 -15.32 -22.29 -4.59
N PHE A 225 -14.78 -21.53 -5.56
CA PHE A 225 -15.52 -20.47 -6.27
C PHE A 225 -16.45 -21.02 -7.36
N GLN A 226 -16.11 -22.16 -7.98
CA GLN A 226 -16.97 -22.80 -8.98
C GLN A 226 -18.14 -23.58 -8.32
N GLY A 227 -17.94 -24.10 -7.10
CA GLY A 227 -18.98 -24.73 -6.29
C GLY A 227 -20.07 -23.76 -5.79
N GLU A 228 -19.69 -22.52 -5.43
CA GLU A 228 -20.65 -21.51 -4.98
C GLU A 228 -21.47 -20.93 -6.15
N GLN A 229 -20.87 -20.72 -7.34
CA GLN A 229 -21.63 -20.26 -8.52
C GLN A 229 -22.63 -21.31 -9.03
N SER A 230 -22.29 -22.60 -8.94
CA SER A 230 -23.17 -23.69 -9.38
C SER A 230 -24.33 -23.96 -8.40
N LYS A 231 -24.14 -23.77 -7.09
CA LYS A 231 -25.25 -23.80 -6.11
C LYS A 231 -26.19 -22.60 -6.26
N THR A 232 -25.63 -21.40 -6.42
CA THR A 232 -26.43 -20.16 -6.57
C THR A 232 -27.19 -20.12 -7.91
N GLN A 233 -26.67 -20.77 -8.96
CA GLN A 233 -27.42 -20.95 -10.21
C GLN A 233 -28.50 -22.05 -10.12
N ARG A 234 -28.26 -23.16 -9.40
CA ARG A 234 -29.27 -24.21 -9.21
C ARG A 234 -30.43 -23.77 -8.31
N GLU A 235 -30.21 -22.86 -7.38
CA GLU A 235 -31.27 -22.31 -6.52
C GLU A 235 -32.07 -21.19 -7.20
N ASN A 236 -31.47 -20.45 -8.15
CA ASN A 236 -32.16 -19.38 -8.90
C ASN A 236 -32.90 -19.88 -10.14
N TRP A 237 -32.53 -21.03 -10.70
CA TRP A 237 -33.27 -21.70 -11.76
C TRP A 237 -33.96 -22.90 -11.15
N GLY A 238 -35.18 -22.69 -10.63
CA GLY A 238 -36.07 -23.76 -10.22
C GLY A 238 -36.32 -24.72 -11.37
N LEU A 239 -35.45 -25.72 -11.50
CA LEU A 239 -35.63 -26.87 -12.36
C LEU A 239 -35.97 -28.03 -11.43
N SER A 240 -37.28 -28.17 -11.24
CA SER A 240 -37.92 -29.43 -10.91
C SER A 240 -37.35 -30.56 -11.77
N ASP A 241 -37.07 -31.67 -11.10
CA ASP A 241 -36.83 -33.00 -11.63
C ASP A 241 -37.49 -33.25 -12.99
N PHE A 242 -36.71 -33.66 -13.99
CA PHE A 242 -37.21 -34.58 -15.02
C PHE A 242 -36.06 -35.42 -15.60
N PHE A 243 -36.20 -36.72 -15.32
CA PHE A 243 -35.48 -37.92 -15.79
C PHE A 243 -34.12 -38.25 -15.18
#